data_AF-A0A934N9T6-F1
#
_entry.id   AF-A0A934N9T6-F1
#
_cell.length_a   1.000
_cell.length_b   1.000
_cell.length_c   1.000
_cell.angle_alpha   90.00
_cell.angle_beta   90.00
_cell.angle_gamma   90.00
#
_symmetry.space_group_name_H-M   'P 1'
#
loop_
_entity.id
_entity.type
_entity.pdbx_description
1 polymer ?
#
loop_
_entity_poly.entity_id
_entity_poly.type
_entity_poly.pdbx_seq_one_letter_code
_entity_poly.pdbx_strand_id
1 'polypeptide(L)'
;MSADLTRSAPVWFPGATETYPTSVKDVLGWLTDHYLEHVPHIEALVADWRRGGSSDPVAVVTEFGEAFGRGDVDAVMALMTDDCVFEDTDPPPDGERHVGQVAVRAFWERFFGETESPRFDTEEIYGLGDHVVCRWRFSWGHPGSEGHVRGVDLFRVRDGKVAEKLSYVKG
;
A
#
# COMPACT_ATOMS: atom_id res chain seq x y z
N MET A 1 55.92 13.00 -1.50
CA MET A 1 55.84 13.21 -0.04
C MET A 1 54.41 12.94 0.39
N SER A 2 54.20 12.02 1.34
CA SER A 2 52.89 11.87 1.99
C SER A 2 52.67 13.04 2.95
N ALA A 3 51.48 13.63 2.96
CA ALA A 3 51.16 14.66 3.95
C ALA A 3 50.97 14.00 5.33
N ASP A 4 51.60 14.55 6.37
CA ASP A 4 51.36 14.13 7.75
C ASP A 4 50.04 14.73 8.25
N LEU A 5 48.99 13.89 8.27
CA LEU A 5 47.65 14.28 8.71
C LEU A 5 47.51 14.34 10.23
N THR A 6 48.51 13.86 10.98
CA THR A 6 48.46 13.79 12.45
C THR A 6 49.01 15.05 13.12
N ARG A 7 49.67 15.93 12.36
CA ARG A 7 50.17 17.19 12.88
C ARG A 7 49.02 18.08 13.36
N SER A 8 49.00 18.37 14.66
CA SER A 8 48.05 19.30 15.27
C SER A 8 48.50 20.76 15.14
N ALA A 9 47.53 21.66 15.05
CA ALA A 9 47.71 23.11 15.14
C ALA A 9 46.60 23.72 16.02
N PRO A 10 46.82 24.89 16.64
CA PRO A 10 45.77 25.59 17.37
C PRO A 10 44.68 26.07 16.39
N VAL A 11 43.47 25.54 16.52
CA VAL A 11 42.30 25.88 15.71
C VAL A 11 41.24 26.51 16.60
N TRP A 12 40.60 27.57 16.11
CA TRP A 12 39.49 28.21 16.78
C TRP A 12 38.16 27.63 16.26
N PHE A 13 37.23 27.33 17.16
CA PHE A 13 35.89 26.87 16.82
C PHE A 13 34.83 27.90 17.24
N PRO A 14 33.71 28.02 16.50
CA PRO A 14 32.60 28.88 16.90
C PRO A 14 32.15 28.62 18.33
N GLY A 15 32.15 29.67 19.16
CA GLY A 15 31.77 29.59 20.58
C GLY A 15 32.92 29.27 21.55
N ALA A 16 34.14 29.04 21.06
CA ALA A 16 35.30 28.79 21.91
C ALA A 16 35.91 30.08 22.49
N THR A 17 36.31 30.02 23.77
CA THR A 17 37.07 31.08 24.45
C THR A 17 38.59 30.97 24.21
N GLU A 18 39.08 29.81 23.76
CA GLU A 18 40.48 29.53 23.45
C GLU A 18 40.62 28.60 22.23
N THR A 19 41.84 28.42 21.72
CA THR A 19 42.10 27.51 20.60
C THR A 19 42.33 26.09 21.08
N TYR A 20 41.98 25.12 20.24
CA TYR A 20 42.16 23.70 20.51
C TYR A 20 43.20 23.09 19.56
N PRO A 21 44.13 22.26 20.06
CA PRO A 21 45.04 21.52 19.20
C PRO A 21 44.25 20.51 18.35
N THR A 22 44.18 20.75 17.05
CA THR A 22 43.40 19.95 16.10
C THR A 22 44.29 19.55 14.91
N SER A 23 44.25 18.28 14.53
CA SER A 23 44.88 17.76 13.30
C SER A 23 43.85 17.49 12.20
N VAL A 24 44.31 17.29 10.96
CA VAL A 24 43.43 16.87 9.87
C VAL A 24 42.83 15.48 10.15
N LYS A 25 43.58 14.60 10.81
CA LYS A 25 43.10 13.29 11.24
C LYS A 25 41.92 13.40 12.22
N ASP A 26 41.95 14.37 13.14
CA ASP A 26 40.84 14.57 14.10
C ASP A 26 39.57 15.02 13.37
N VAL A 27 39.68 15.98 12.44
CA VAL A 27 38.55 16.45 11.64
C VAL A 27 37.95 15.33 10.78
N LEU A 28 38.81 14.53 10.13
CA LEU A 28 38.36 13.36 9.37
C LEU A 28 37.70 12.31 10.28
N GLY A 29 38.22 12.12 11.50
CA GLY A 29 37.62 11.29 12.52
C GLY A 29 36.20 11.75 12.86
N TRP A 30 36.03 13.03 13.22
CA TRP A 30 34.72 13.59 13.57
C TRP A 30 33.71 13.47 12.42
N LEU A 31 34.12 13.74 11.18
CA LEU A 31 33.25 13.59 10.01
C LEU A 31 32.84 12.13 9.79
N THR A 32 33.78 11.19 9.98
CA THR A 32 33.52 9.76 9.82
C THR A 32 32.61 9.25 10.93
N ASP A 33 32.91 9.60 12.19
CA ASP A 33 32.13 9.22 13.36
C ASP A 33 30.70 9.76 13.26
N HIS A 34 30.53 11.02 12.82
CA HIS A 34 29.20 11.58 12.58
C HIS A 34 28.44 10.85 11.47
N TYR A 35 29.11 10.44 10.39
CA TYR A 35 28.46 9.64 9.35
C TYR A 35 28.05 8.26 9.87
N LEU A 36 28.92 7.61 10.66
CA LEU A 36 28.66 6.31 11.29
C LEU A 36 27.48 6.37 12.27
N GLU A 37 27.29 7.49 12.96
CA GLU A 37 26.13 7.73 13.84
C GLU A 37 24.79 7.60 13.09
N HIS A 38 24.75 7.95 11.81
CA HIS A 38 23.53 7.85 10.99
C HIS A 38 23.31 6.49 10.34
N VAL A 39 24.32 5.60 10.31
CA VAL A 39 24.19 4.28 9.69
C VAL A 39 23.04 3.45 10.28
N PRO A 40 22.85 3.39 11.62
CA PRO A 40 21.70 2.70 12.21
C PRO A 40 20.35 3.32 11.84
N HIS A 41 20.28 4.64 11.64
CA HIS A 41 19.05 5.32 11.20
C HIS A 41 18.68 4.93 9.77
N ILE A 42 19.66 4.88 8.87
CA ILE A 42 19.47 4.43 7.48
C ILE A 42 19.05 2.95 7.47
N GLU A 43 19.67 2.11 8.29
CA GLU A 43 19.29 0.70 8.43
C GLU A 43 17.85 0.58 8.94
N ALA A 44 17.47 1.32 9.98
CA ALA A 44 16.11 1.31 10.52
C ALA A 44 15.07 1.76 9.47
N LEU A 45 15.38 2.80 8.68
CA LEU A 45 14.55 3.31 7.59
C LEU A 45 14.39 2.27 6.47
N VAL A 46 15.49 1.66 6.02
CA VAL A 46 15.45 0.61 5.00
C VAL A 46 14.74 -0.63 5.51
N ALA A 47 14.94 -1.01 6.78
CA ALA A 47 14.23 -2.10 7.40
C ALA A 47 12.74 -1.79 7.54
N ASP A 48 12.37 -0.52 7.79
CA ASP A 48 10.98 -0.08 7.80
C ASP A 48 10.35 -0.14 6.42
N TRP A 49 11.06 0.30 5.37
CA TRP A 49 10.61 0.14 3.98
C TRP A 49 10.56 -1.31 3.52
N ARG A 50 11.37 -2.20 4.11
CA ARG A 50 11.31 -3.65 3.87
C ARG A 50 10.22 -4.34 4.67
N ARG A 51 9.93 -3.89 5.89
CA ARG A 51 8.79 -4.35 6.71
C ARG A 51 7.47 -3.86 6.12
N GLY A 52 7.44 -2.60 5.70
CA GLY A 52 6.49 -2.00 4.78
C GLY A 52 6.83 -2.31 3.32
N GLY A 53 7.54 -3.42 3.07
CA GLY A 53 7.68 -4.02 1.75
C GLY A 53 6.34 -4.64 1.41
N SER A 54 5.33 -3.78 1.22
CA SER A 54 4.05 -4.18 0.70
C SER A 54 4.33 -4.92 -0.59
N SER A 55 3.77 -6.10 -0.75
CA SER A 55 3.33 -6.56 -2.06
C SER A 55 2.88 -5.35 -2.88
N ASP A 56 3.30 -5.25 -4.14
CA ASP A 56 2.79 -4.21 -5.04
C ASP A 56 1.25 -4.16 -4.91
N PRO A 57 0.67 -3.07 -4.37
CA PRO A 57 -0.76 -3.01 -4.10
C PRO A 57 -1.59 -3.25 -5.37
N VAL A 58 -1.07 -2.83 -6.53
CA VAL A 58 -1.69 -3.10 -7.82
C VAL A 58 -1.71 -4.60 -8.11
N ALA A 59 -0.62 -5.32 -7.82
CA ALA A 59 -0.57 -6.77 -7.97
C ALA A 59 -1.56 -7.47 -7.02
N VAL A 60 -1.66 -7.04 -5.76
CA VAL A 60 -2.65 -7.58 -4.80
C VAL A 60 -4.08 -7.39 -5.30
N VAL A 61 -4.42 -6.18 -5.74
CA VAL A 61 -5.77 -5.87 -6.24
C VAL A 61 -6.05 -6.56 -7.57
N THR A 62 -5.03 -6.79 -8.40
CA THR A 62 -5.15 -7.61 -9.62
C THR A 62 -5.49 -9.05 -9.27
N GLU A 63 -4.75 -9.67 -8.33
CA GLU A 63 -5.03 -11.04 -7.87
C GLU A 63 -6.43 -11.15 -7.23
N PHE A 64 -6.81 -10.16 -6.42
CA PHE A 64 -8.15 -10.05 -5.86
C PHE A 64 -9.20 -9.98 -6.97
N GLY A 65 -8.99 -9.13 -7.98
CA GLY A 65 -9.90 -8.96 -9.11
C GLY A 65 -10.06 -10.24 -9.94
N GLU A 66 -8.99 -11.00 -10.13
CA GLU A 66 -9.04 -12.31 -10.80
C GLU A 66 -9.85 -13.34 -10.00
N ALA A 67 -9.66 -13.40 -8.67
CA ALA A 67 -10.46 -14.26 -7.80
C ALA A 67 -11.95 -13.86 -7.82
N PHE A 68 -12.21 -12.56 -7.74
CA PHE A 68 -13.54 -11.99 -7.78
C PHE A 68 -14.24 -12.26 -9.12
N GLY A 69 -13.54 -12.11 -10.24
CA GLY A 69 -14.06 -12.41 -11.58
C GLY A 69 -14.40 -13.89 -11.80
N ARG A 70 -13.81 -14.81 -11.03
CA ARG A 70 -14.18 -16.24 -11.02
C ARG A 70 -15.35 -16.57 -10.08
N GLY A 71 -15.83 -15.61 -9.28
CA GLY A 71 -16.80 -15.85 -8.20
C GLY A 71 -16.26 -16.75 -7.09
N ASP A 72 -14.93 -16.84 -6.95
CA ASP A 72 -14.28 -17.70 -5.95
C ASP A 72 -14.22 -16.97 -4.60
N VAL A 73 -15.29 -17.09 -3.82
CA VAL A 73 -15.43 -16.40 -2.53
C VAL A 73 -14.32 -16.79 -1.57
N ASP A 74 -13.87 -18.05 -1.57
CA ASP A 74 -12.81 -18.49 -0.68
C ASP A 74 -11.47 -17.83 -1.03
N ALA A 75 -11.12 -17.75 -2.30
CA ALA A 75 -9.93 -17.03 -2.75
C ALA A 75 -10.04 -15.51 -2.49
N VAL A 76 -11.21 -14.91 -2.74
CA VAL A 76 -11.48 -13.49 -2.43
C VAL A 76 -11.23 -13.23 -0.95
N MET A 77 -11.83 -14.01 -0.05
CA MET A 77 -11.71 -13.80 1.38
C MET A 77 -10.30 -14.08 1.91
N ALA A 78 -9.55 -15.01 1.31
CA ALA A 78 -8.15 -15.26 1.66
C ALA A 78 -7.25 -14.04 1.42
N LEU A 79 -7.59 -13.23 0.41
CA LEU A 79 -6.89 -11.99 0.02
C LEU A 79 -7.34 -10.76 0.80
N MET A 80 -8.30 -10.88 1.72
CA MET A 80 -8.77 -9.77 2.57
C MET A 80 -8.26 -9.90 4.00
N THR A 81 -8.04 -8.77 4.68
CA THR A 81 -7.69 -8.76 6.11
C THR A 81 -8.86 -9.23 6.99
N ASP A 82 -8.59 -9.65 8.22
CA ASP A 82 -9.63 -10.15 9.13
C ASP A 82 -10.68 -9.08 9.49
N ASP A 83 -10.22 -7.82 9.57
CA ASP A 83 -10.98 -6.60 9.85
C ASP A 83 -11.41 -5.84 8.57
N CYS A 84 -11.44 -6.52 7.42
CA CYS A 84 -11.69 -5.86 6.15
C CYS A 84 -13.04 -5.13 6.10
N VAL A 85 -13.12 -4.11 5.25
CA VAL A 85 -14.33 -3.33 5.03
C VAL A 85 -14.70 -3.34 3.57
N PHE A 86 -15.98 -3.56 3.30
CA PHE A 86 -16.57 -3.37 1.98
C PHE A 86 -17.74 -2.38 2.10
N GLU A 87 -17.76 -1.36 1.26
CA GLU A 87 -18.88 -0.42 1.11
C GLU A 87 -19.55 -0.68 -0.24
N ASP A 88 -20.77 -1.19 -0.17
CA ASP A 88 -21.61 -1.49 -1.32
C ASP A 88 -22.29 -0.23 -1.85
N THR A 89 -22.71 -0.26 -3.11
CA THR A 89 -23.38 0.88 -3.75
C THR A 89 -24.87 0.96 -3.44
N ASP A 90 -25.46 -0.11 -2.91
CA ASP A 90 -26.87 -0.19 -2.54
C ASP A 90 -27.05 -0.38 -1.02
N PRO A 91 -28.14 0.13 -0.44
CA PRO A 91 -29.13 1.01 -1.04
C PRO A 91 -28.67 2.48 -1.10
N PRO A 92 -29.11 3.28 -2.09
CA PRO A 92 -28.84 4.71 -2.09
C PRO A 92 -29.53 5.43 -0.92
N PRO A 93 -29.00 6.57 -0.45
CA PRO A 93 -27.91 7.34 -1.07
C PRO A 93 -26.50 6.97 -0.58
N ASP A 94 -26.38 6.25 0.53
CA ASP A 94 -25.11 6.05 1.24
C ASP A 94 -24.51 4.65 1.05
N GLY A 95 -25.27 3.70 0.47
CA GLY A 95 -24.85 2.31 0.39
C GLY A 95 -24.94 1.56 1.72
N GLU A 96 -24.46 0.31 1.73
CA GLU A 96 -24.32 -0.50 2.94
C GLU A 96 -22.84 -0.77 3.22
N ARG A 97 -22.46 -0.64 4.50
CA ARG A 97 -21.09 -0.89 4.95
C ARG A 97 -20.97 -2.21 5.72
N HIS A 98 -20.20 -3.14 5.17
CA HIS A 98 -19.89 -4.45 5.75
C HIS A 98 -18.51 -4.45 6.40
N VAL A 99 -18.39 -5.00 7.62
CA VAL A 99 -17.16 -4.96 8.42
C VAL A 99 -16.77 -6.34 8.93
N GLY A 100 -15.51 -6.70 8.73
CA GLY A 100 -14.92 -7.99 9.08
C GLY A 100 -15.30 -9.09 8.10
N GLN A 101 -14.49 -10.15 8.07
CA GLN A 101 -14.64 -11.21 7.08
C GLN A 101 -16.02 -11.88 7.08
N VAL A 102 -16.67 -12.03 8.24
CA VAL A 102 -17.98 -12.69 8.32
C VAL A 102 -19.05 -11.90 7.54
N ALA A 103 -19.12 -10.58 7.74
CA ALA A 103 -20.11 -9.75 7.07
C ALA A 103 -19.82 -9.62 5.58
N VAL A 104 -18.55 -9.42 5.22
CA VAL A 104 -18.10 -9.27 3.83
C VAL A 104 -18.29 -10.56 3.04
N ARG A 105 -17.96 -11.73 3.62
CA ARG A 105 -18.22 -13.03 3.01
C ARG A 105 -19.71 -13.26 2.74
N ALA A 106 -20.56 -13.00 3.74
CA ALA A 106 -22.00 -13.19 3.59
C ALA A 106 -22.59 -12.30 2.48
N PHE A 107 -22.03 -11.10 2.27
CA PHE A 107 -22.37 -10.28 1.12
C PHE A 107 -21.96 -10.94 -0.20
N TRP A 108 -20.69 -11.35 -0.35
CA TRP A 108 -20.21 -11.95 -1.60
C TRP A 108 -20.93 -13.23 -1.98
N GLU A 109 -21.18 -14.13 -1.01
CA GLU A 109 -21.92 -15.37 -1.24
C GLU A 109 -23.33 -15.10 -1.78
N ARG A 110 -24.01 -14.09 -1.20
CA ARG A 110 -25.31 -13.64 -1.69
C ARG A 110 -25.21 -13.04 -3.08
N PHE A 111 -24.29 -12.08 -3.27
CA PHE A 111 -24.11 -11.37 -4.54
C PHE A 111 -23.84 -12.33 -5.72
N PHE A 112 -22.90 -13.25 -5.57
CA PHE A 112 -22.59 -14.23 -6.63
C PHE A 112 -23.67 -15.31 -6.77
N GLY A 113 -24.40 -15.63 -5.70
CA GLY A 113 -25.53 -16.58 -5.77
C GLY A 113 -26.77 -16.01 -6.45
N GLU A 114 -26.99 -14.70 -6.35
CA GLU A 114 -28.15 -14.00 -6.91
C GLU A 114 -27.89 -13.40 -8.30
N THR A 115 -26.63 -13.18 -8.67
CA THR A 115 -26.29 -12.64 -9.99
C THR A 115 -26.22 -13.74 -11.04
N GLU A 116 -26.99 -13.59 -12.11
CA GLU A 116 -26.91 -14.48 -13.26
C GLU A 116 -25.72 -14.13 -14.17
N SER A 117 -24.82 -15.09 -14.42
CA SER A 117 -23.66 -14.94 -15.32
C SER A 117 -22.80 -13.68 -15.09
N PRO A 118 -22.32 -13.42 -13.85
CA PRO A 118 -21.52 -12.24 -13.54
C PRO A 118 -20.21 -12.21 -14.35
N ARG A 119 -19.87 -11.04 -14.88
CA ARG A 119 -18.56 -10.76 -15.49
C ARG A 119 -18.04 -9.42 -15.05
N PHE A 120 -16.82 -9.40 -14.54
CA PHE A 120 -16.09 -8.22 -14.14
C PHE A 120 -14.87 -8.03 -15.04
N ASP A 121 -14.84 -6.93 -15.77
CA ASP A 121 -13.72 -6.55 -16.62
C ASP A 121 -13.03 -5.32 -16.02
N THR A 122 -11.73 -5.43 -15.73
CA THR A 122 -10.90 -4.29 -15.33
C THR A 122 -10.65 -3.40 -16.55
N GLU A 123 -11.04 -2.14 -16.47
CA GLU A 123 -10.76 -1.13 -17.50
C GLU A 123 -9.41 -0.47 -17.28
N GLU A 124 -9.07 -0.16 -16.02
CA GLU A 124 -7.92 0.66 -15.66
C GLU A 124 -7.58 0.48 -14.18
N ILE A 125 -6.30 0.44 -13.83
CA ILE A 125 -5.84 0.27 -12.44
C ILE A 125 -4.63 1.16 -12.15
N TYR A 126 -4.66 1.87 -11.02
CA TYR A 126 -3.61 2.79 -10.59
C TYR A 126 -3.28 2.62 -9.11
N GLY A 127 -1.98 2.55 -8.78
CA GLY A 127 -1.50 2.52 -7.39
C GLY A 127 -1.04 3.90 -6.90
N LEU A 128 -1.33 4.21 -5.64
CA LEU A 128 -0.85 5.41 -4.94
C LEU A 128 -0.55 5.05 -3.47
N GLY A 129 0.72 4.78 -3.17
CA GLY A 129 1.09 4.28 -1.84
C GLY A 129 0.43 2.93 -1.57
N ASP A 130 -0.31 2.82 -0.46
CA ASP A 130 -1.11 1.65 -0.08
C ASP A 130 -2.53 1.64 -0.68
N HIS A 131 -2.89 2.66 -1.46
CA HIS A 131 -4.18 2.76 -2.13
C HIS A 131 -4.11 2.29 -3.58
N VAL A 132 -5.23 1.74 -4.07
CA VAL A 132 -5.41 1.39 -5.49
C VAL A 132 -6.77 1.88 -5.97
N VAL A 133 -6.79 2.50 -7.14
CA VAL A 133 -8.03 2.88 -7.84
C VAL A 133 -8.21 1.93 -9.01
N CYS A 134 -9.34 1.23 -9.06
CA CYS A 134 -9.66 0.31 -10.15
C CYS A 134 -10.98 0.72 -10.81
N ARG A 135 -10.93 1.06 -12.10
CA ARG A 135 -12.14 1.22 -12.91
C ARG A 135 -12.52 -0.10 -13.54
N TRP A 136 -13.80 -0.39 -13.54
CA TRP A 136 -14.31 -1.68 -13.99
C TRP A 136 -15.64 -1.56 -14.71
N ARG A 137 -15.96 -2.60 -15.46
CA ARG A 137 -17.27 -2.86 -16.05
C ARG A 137 -17.80 -4.17 -15.47
N PHE A 138 -18.99 -4.11 -14.87
CA PHE A 138 -19.73 -5.28 -14.43
C PHE A 138 -20.87 -5.54 -15.40
N SER A 139 -21.01 -6.78 -15.84
CA SER A 139 -22.12 -7.22 -16.69
C SER A 139 -22.71 -8.52 -16.18
N TRP A 140 -23.99 -8.73 -16.47
CA TRP A 140 -24.77 -9.86 -16.02
C TRP A 140 -25.83 -10.24 -17.06
N GLY A 141 -26.45 -11.40 -16.86
CA GLY A 141 -27.52 -11.93 -17.70
C GLY A 141 -27.03 -12.75 -18.89
N HIS A 142 -28.00 -13.22 -19.68
CA HIS A 142 -27.80 -14.01 -20.89
C HIS A 142 -28.45 -13.31 -22.09
N PRO A 143 -28.25 -13.79 -23.34
CA PRO A 143 -28.87 -13.18 -24.51
C PRO A 143 -30.37 -12.92 -24.37
N GLY A 144 -30.78 -11.66 -24.31
CA GLY A 144 -32.16 -11.22 -24.11
C GLY A 144 -32.49 -10.65 -22.71
N SER A 145 -31.55 -10.70 -21.75
CA SER A 145 -31.69 -10.19 -20.38
C SER A 145 -30.44 -9.45 -19.89
N GLU A 146 -29.56 -9.04 -20.80
CA GLU A 146 -28.25 -8.49 -20.45
C GLU A 146 -28.34 -7.10 -19.80
N GLY A 147 -27.57 -6.92 -18.74
CA GLY A 147 -27.35 -5.63 -18.11
C GLY A 147 -25.87 -5.36 -17.89
N HIS A 148 -25.53 -4.09 -17.69
CA HIS A 148 -24.21 -3.71 -17.25
C HIS A 148 -24.21 -2.39 -16.51
N VAL A 149 -23.21 -2.22 -15.66
CA VAL A 149 -22.88 -0.96 -14.99
C VAL A 149 -21.36 -0.76 -15.02
N ARG A 150 -20.94 0.49 -14.97
CA ARG A 150 -19.53 0.85 -14.85
C ARG A 150 -19.32 1.51 -13.49
N GLY A 151 -18.19 1.22 -12.88
CA GLY A 151 -17.86 1.74 -11.57
C GLY A 151 -16.38 1.94 -11.37
N VAL A 152 -16.07 2.41 -10.18
CA VAL A 152 -14.72 2.53 -9.65
C VAL A 152 -14.73 2.00 -8.24
N ASP A 153 -13.71 1.21 -7.92
CA ASP A 153 -13.41 0.78 -6.57
C ASP A 153 -12.17 1.51 -6.06
N LEU A 154 -12.26 2.03 -4.84
CA LEU A 154 -11.13 2.54 -4.07
C LEU A 154 -10.71 1.46 -3.08
N PHE A 155 -9.49 0.94 -3.24
CA PHE A 155 -8.93 -0.06 -2.37
C PHE A 155 -7.90 0.55 -1.43
N ARG A 156 -7.74 -0.07 -0.26
CA ARG A 156 -6.58 0.09 0.61
C ARG A 156 -5.98 -1.29 0.88
N VAL A 157 -4.68 -1.43 0.67
CA VAL A 157 -3.92 -2.67 0.87
C VAL A 157 -3.09 -2.54 2.15
N ARG A 158 -3.13 -3.56 3.00
CA ARG A 158 -2.32 -3.62 4.22
C ARG A 158 -1.76 -5.02 4.36
N ASP A 159 -0.45 -5.13 4.59
CA ASP A 159 0.25 -6.39 4.83
C ASP A 159 -0.04 -7.48 3.78
N GLY A 160 -0.09 -7.13 2.50
CA GLY A 160 -0.33 -8.10 1.43
C GLY A 160 -1.79 -8.37 1.08
N LYS A 161 -2.74 -7.70 1.75
CA LYS A 161 -4.16 -8.01 1.66
C LYS A 161 -5.02 -6.77 1.49
N VAL A 162 -6.19 -6.94 0.87
CA VAL A 162 -7.21 -5.89 0.78
C VAL A 162 -7.83 -5.67 2.16
N ALA A 163 -7.59 -4.48 2.72
CA ALA A 163 -8.19 -4.04 3.98
C ALA A 163 -9.49 -3.26 3.76
N GLU A 164 -9.60 -2.55 2.64
CA GLU A 164 -10.81 -1.79 2.27
C GLU A 164 -11.10 -1.93 0.78
N LYS A 165 -12.39 -2.00 0.43
CA LYS A 165 -12.94 -1.86 -0.92
C LYS A 165 -14.18 -0.96 -0.84
N LEU A 166 -14.09 0.26 -1.37
CA LEU A 166 -15.21 1.20 -1.43
C LEU A 166 -15.69 1.30 -2.87
N SER A 167 -16.94 0.93 -3.14
CA SER A 167 -17.48 0.86 -4.50
C SER A 167 -18.35 2.06 -4.84
N TYR A 168 -18.14 2.60 -6.05
CA TYR A 168 -18.96 3.65 -6.63
C TYR A 168 -19.34 3.28 -8.06
N VAL A 169 -20.60 3.54 -8.45
CA VAL A 169 -21.11 3.22 -9.80
C VAL A 169 -21.67 4.44 -10.50
N LYS A 170 -21.76 4.36 -11.83
CA LYS A 170 -22.60 5.29 -12.61
C LYS A 170 -24.07 5.03 -12.28
N GLY A 171 -24.73 6.06 -11.74
CA GLY A 171 -26.18 6.08 -11.50
C GLY A 171 -27.02 6.44 -12.73
#